data_AF-T1B411-F1
#
_entry.id   AF-T1B411-F1
#
_cell.length_a   1.000
_cell.length_b   1.000
_cell.length_c   1.000
_cell.angle_alpha   90.00
_cell.angle_beta   90.00
_cell.angle_gamma   90.00
#
_symmetry.space_group_name_H-M   'P 1'
#
loop_
_entity.id
_entity.type
_entity.pdbx_description
1 polymer ?
#
loop_
_entity_poly.entity_id
_entity_poly.type
_entity_poly.pdbx_seq_one_letter_code
_entity_poly.pdbx_strand_id
1 'polypeptide(L)' 'IDVVAGHITLPDGGRFGFALDAFARHCLIEGIDQLGFLLREDAAIRHYEEQHAA' A
#
# COMPACT_ATOMS: atom_id res chain seq x y z
N ILE A 1 -16.96 2.81 -0.53
CA ILE A 1 -15.83 3.09 0.38
C ILE A 1 -14.75 3.72 -0.49
N ASP A 2 -14.20 4.85 -0.08
CA ASP A 2 -13.10 5.52 -0.78
C ASP A 2 -11.82 5.34 0.04
N VAL A 3 -10.95 4.45 -0.46
CA VAL A 3 -9.65 4.14 0.16
C VAL A 3 -8.64 5.25 -0.08
N VAL A 4 -8.73 5.99 -1.19
CA VAL A 4 -7.82 7.09 -1.51
C VAL A 4 -8.08 8.24 -0.55
N ALA A 5 -9.34 8.66 -0.42
CA ALA A 5 -9.74 9.76 0.46
C ALA A 5 -10.01 9.34 1.91
N GLY A 6 -9.96 8.04 2.24
CA GLY A 6 -10.11 7.54 3.61
C GLY A 6 -11.50 7.79 4.23
N HIS A 7 -12.57 7.55 3.48
CA HIS A 7 -13.93 7.69 4.01
C HIS A 7 -14.93 6.66 3.48
N ILE A 8 -16.02 6.51 4.21
CA ILE A 8 -17.19 5.72 3.83
C ILE A 8 -18.34 6.71 3.61
N THR A 9 -19.03 6.57 2.48
CA THR A 9 -20.27 7.29 2.19
C THR A 9 -21.42 6.30 2.25
N LEU A 10 -22.43 6.60 3.07
CA LEU A 10 -23.66 5.83 3.21
C LEU A 10 -24.68 6.22 2.13
N PRO A 11 -25.69 5.37 1.84
CA PRO A 11 -26.73 5.68 0.86
C PRO A 11 -27.56 6.92 1.19
N ASP A 12 -27.65 7.30 2.47
CA ASP A 12 -28.35 8.50 2.95
C ASP A 12 -27.49 9.78 2.85
N GLY A 13 -26.25 9.67 2.37
CA GLY A 13 -25.30 10.78 2.25
C GLY A 13 -24.39 10.98 3.48
N GLY A 14 -24.57 10.20 4.56
CA GLY A 14 -23.68 10.24 5.72
C GLY A 14 -22.24 9.88 5.35
N ARG A 15 -21.26 10.66 5.84
CA ARG A 15 -19.82 10.45 5.55
C ARG A 15 -19.01 10.25 6.82
N PHE A 16 -18.25 9.17 6.86
CA PHE A 16 -17.41 8.80 8.00
C PHE A 16 -15.96 8.66 7.55
N GLY A 17 -15.05 9.41 8.17
CA GLY A 17 -13.62 9.28 7.93
C GLY A 17 -13.03 8.09 8.69
N PHE A 18 -11.98 7.49 8.15
CA PHE A 18 -11.17 6.50 8.85
C PHE A 18 -9.67 6.78 8.64
N ALA A 19 -8.88 6.44 9.66
CA ALA A 19 -7.43 6.47 9.56
C ALA A 19 -6.94 5.19 8.88
N LEU A 20 -5.95 5.32 8.01
CA LEU A 20 -5.27 4.21 7.39
C LEU A 20 -3.81 4.59 7.22
N ASP A 21 -2.92 3.68 7.65
CA ASP A 21 -1.49 3.81 7.42
C ASP A 21 -1.17 4.03 5.94
N ALA A 22 -0.14 4.83 5.66
CA ALA A 22 0.20 5.22 4.30
C ALA A 22 0.59 4.02 3.43
N PHE A 23 1.33 3.05 3.99
CA PHE A 23 1.74 1.87 3.26
C PHE A 23 0.58 0.90 3.06
N ALA A 24 -0.25 0.68 4.07
CA ALA A 24 -1.47 -0.11 3.93
C ALA A 24 -2.39 0.47 2.83
N ARG A 25 -2.52 1.80 2.75
CA ARG A 25 -3.25 2.49 1.69
C ARG A 25 -2.64 2.24 0.30
N HIS A 26 -1.32 2.36 0.18
CA HIS A 26 -0.61 2.07 -1.06
C HIS A 26 -0.89 0.63 -1.53
N CYS A 27 -0.70 -0.36 -0.65
CA CYS A 27 -0.98 -1.76 -0.95
C CYS A 27 -2.43 -1.98 -1.44
N LEU A 28 -3.41 -1.41 -0.74
CA LEU A 28 -4.83 -1.52 -1.12
C LEU A 28 -5.15 -0.84 -2.46
N ILE A 29 -4.54 0.30 -2.76
CA ILE A 29 -4.73 1.00 -4.05
C ILE A 29 -4.10 0.22 -5.20
N GLU A 30 -2.91 -0.34 -4.98
CA GLU A 30 -2.13 -1.08 -5.97
C GLU A 30 -2.60 -2.54 -6.16
N GLY A 31 -3.52 -3.01 -5.31
CA GLY A 31 -4.03 -4.38 -5.34
C GLY A 31 -2.98 -5.43 -4.94
N ILE A 32 -2.03 -5.06 -4.07
CA ILE A 32 -0.97 -5.92 -3.56
C ILE A 32 -0.99 -5.95 -2.04
N ASP A 33 -0.29 -6.91 -1.45
CA ASP A 33 0.05 -6.91 -0.03
C ASP A 33 1.53 -6.54 0.17
N GLN A 34 1.99 -6.65 1.41
CA GLN A 34 3.37 -6.33 1.77
C GLN A 34 4.38 -7.26 1.08
N LEU A 35 4.02 -8.54 0.88
CA LEU A 35 4.88 -9.49 0.18
C LEU A 35 4.92 -9.17 -1.32
N GLY A 36 3.78 -8.87 -1.93
CA GLY A 36 3.68 -8.42 -3.31
C GLY A 36 4.48 -7.15 -3.56
N PHE A 37 4.51 -6.21 -2.61
CA PHE A 37 5.39 -5.04 -2.66
C PHE A 37 6.86 -5.45 -2.67
N LEU A 38 7.30 -6.30 -1.73
CA LEU A 38 8.69 -6.77 -1.68
C LEU A 38 9.11 -7.53 -2.95
N LEU A 39 8.22 -8.35 -3.51
CA LEU A 39 8.47 -9.09 -4.74
C LEU A 39 8.64 -8.16 -5.96
N ARG A 40 7.98 -6.99 -5.98
CA ARG A 40 8.18 -5.98 -7.03
C ARG A 40 9.57 -5.33 -6.94
N GLU A 41 10.16 -5.29 -5.75
CA GLU A 41 11.48 -4.70 -5.49
C GLU A 41 12.65 -5.70 -5.65
N ASP A 42 12.39 -6.94 -6.08
CA ASP A 42 13.38 -8.02 -6.18
C ASP A 42 14.68 -7.62 -6.92
N ALA A 43 14.58 -6.87 -8.02
CA ALA A 43 15.75 -6.40 -8.77
C ALA A 43 16.59 -5.38 -7.98
N ALA A 44 15.94 -4.46 -7.26
CA ALA A 44 16.64 -3.46 -6.45
C ALA A 44 17.29 -4.10 -5.22
N ILE A 45 16.60 -5.07 -4.60
CA ILE A 45 17.11 -5.87 -3.49
C ILE A 45 18.37 -6.63 -3.92
N ARG A 46 18.31 -7.37 -5.04
CA ARG A 46 19.47 -8.09 -5.58
C ARG A 46 20.64 -7.18 -5.88
N HIS A 47 20.39 -6.04 -6.52
CA HIS A 47 21.45 -5.08 -6.84
C HIS A 47 22.15 -4.55 -5.57
N TYR A 48 21.36 -4.25 -4.54
CA TYR A 48 21.91 -3.82 -3.26
C TYR A 48 22.74 -4.93 -2.60
N GLU A 49 22.25 -6.18 -2.59
CA GLU A 49 22.94 -7.33 -2.00
C GLU A 49 24.25 -7.66 -2.73
N GLU A 50 24.29 -7.57 -4.07
CA GLU A 50 25.50 -7.74 -4.87
C GLU A 50 26.57 -6.69 -4.53
N GLN A 51 26.16 -5.42 -4.32
CA GLN A 51 27.07 -4.34 -3.98
C GLN A 51 27.65 -4.42 -2.56
N HIS A 52 26.96 -5.10 -1.65
CA HIS A 52 27.31 -5.20 -0.25
C HIS A 52 27.69 -6.63 0.17
N ALA A 53 27.98 -7.50 -0.79
CA ALA A 53 28.52 -8.82 -0.53
C ALA A 53 29.92 -8.71 0.09
N ALA A 54 30.10 -9.34 1.25
CA ALA A 54 31.35 -9.36 2.03
C ALA A 54 32.42 -10.27 1.42
#